data_AF-A0A1F4K6K3-F1
#
_entry.id   AF-A0A1F4K6K3-F1
#
_cell.length_a   1.000
_cell.length_b   1.000
_cell.length_c   1.000
_cell.angle_alpha   90.00
_cell.angle_beta   90.00
_cell.angle_gamma   90.00
#
_symmetry.space_group_name_H-M   'P 1'
#
loop_
_entity.id
_entity.type
_entity.pdbx_description
1 polymer ?
#
loop_
_entity_poly.entity_id
_entity_poly.type
_entity_poly.pdbx_seq_one_letter_code
_entity_poly.pdbx_strand_id
1 'polypeptide(L)'
;MLGGAVISMLGDQFTLIALPWLVLTMTGDTLVLGTVLALISVPRALFMLVGGALVDRHSPKQVLMLTKYVNTVLLGVLAALVFWDGLSLWMVYLLALAIGLSTAFSIPSGTAMLPSVVAPAQLQAANSVMLGLRQASMFLGPLLAGLLIALFGDGPQGSGAASRGTGVAFALDALSFALSAWTLAKVVPLATRSAPAAQAVLSAVAEGLRFFWHDTALRSCFLYWGAIALLIHGPVQIALPVLAATQLDLGAAAFGIMLGAHGAGTLVGMVLSGIQPHLRVGSLGLTLLLVDGIIGLLFMPMGQISATWQGAALMGTIGLLGGFMQVAVFTWLQRQVPPSMLGRAMSLFMFIFMGLAPMSAAVAGWLLRSVTLGQMFAGCGALLVGLVLLALTTSQIRQLSDTRPVGDPRG
;
A
#
# COMPACT_ATOMS: atom_id res chain seq x y z
N MET A 1 -2.82 2.50 23.36
CA MET A 1 -2.57 1.76 22.10
C MET A 1 -3.23 2.42 20.90
N LEU A 2 -4.57 2.53 20.84
CA LEU A 2 -5.27 3.04 19.64
C LEU A 2 -4.85 4.46 19.23
N GLY A 3 -4.80 5.41 20.17
CA GLY A 3 -4.34 6.78 19.87
C GLY A 3 -2.91 6.83 19.31
N GLY A 4 -1.99 6.06 19.88
CA GLY A 4 -0.63 5.95 19.35
C GLY A 4 -0.53 5.23 18.01
N ALA A 5 -1.46 4.32 17.70
CA ALA A 5 -1.51 3.67 16.40
C ALA A 5 -1.91 4.68 15.31
N VAL A 6 -2.94 5.51 15.56
CA VAL A 6 -3.36 6.57 14.62
C VAL A 6 -2.22 7.54 14.31
N ILE A 7 -1.56 8.02 15.36
CA ILE A 7 -0.47 8.98 15.23
C ILE A 7 0.66 8.38 14.38
N SER A 8 1.03 7.13 14.64
CA SER A 8 2.05 6.41 13.85
C SER A 8 1.61 6.19 12.40
N MET A 9 0.33 5.90 12.17
CA MET A 9 -0.20 5.65 10.82
C MET A 9 -0.31 6.91 9.97
N LEU A 10 -0.60 8.06 10.59
CA LEU A 10 -0.46 9.37 9.94
C LEU A 10 1.00 9.71 9.71
N GLY A 11 1.86 9.40 10.68
CA GLY A 11 3.31 9.42 10.59
C GLY A 11 3.85 8.78 9.32
N ASP A 12 3.53 7.50 9.14
CA ASP A 12 3.96 6.69 8.00
C ASP A 12 3.66 7.36 6.63
N GLN A 13 2.58 8.15 6.55
CA GLN A 13 2.19 8.86 5.33
C GLN A 13 3.12 10.04 5.03
N PHE A 14 3.70 10.67 6.06
CA PHE A 14 4.74 11.68 5.85
C PHE A 14 5.95 11.07 5.17
N THR A 15 6.45 9.92 5.65
CA THR A 15 7.57 9.22 5.02
C THR A 15 7.22 8.70 3.62
N LEU A 16 5.98 8.24 3.40
CA LEU A 16 5.50 7.79 2.09
C LEU A 16 5.59 8.87 1.01
N ILE A 17 5.36 10.14 1.35
CA ILE A 17 5.47 11.27 0.42
C ILE A 17 6.89 11.85 0.42
N ALA A 18 7.49 12.03 1.59
CA ALA A 18 8.76 12.70 1.75
C ALA A 18 9.94 11.93 1.16
N LEU A 19 9.97 10.59 1.31
CA LEU A 19 11.11 9.79 0.83
C LEU A 19 11.20 9.78 -0.71
N PRO A 20 10.13 9.50 -1.48
CA PRO A 20 10.18 9.64 -2.93
C PRO A 20 10.54 11.05 -3.38
N TRP A 21 9.95 12.07 -2.75
CA TRP A 21 10.19 13.47 -3.09
C TRP A 21 11.65 13.87 -2.84
N LEU A 22 12.20 13.55 -1.67
CA LEU A 22 13.60 13.81 -1.31
C LEU A 22 14.57 13.17 -2.29
N VAL A 23 14.38 11.89 -2.64
CA VAL A 23 15.28 11.20 -3.56
C VAL A 23 15.25 11.86 -4.94
N LEU A 24 14.06 12.22 -5.40
CA LEU A 24 13.87 12.87 -6.69
C LEU A 24 14.48 14.27 -6.72
N THR A 25 14.31 15.09 -5.68
CA THR A 25 14.92 16.43 -5.61
C THR A 25 16.43 16.38 -5.44
N MET A 26 16.97 15.38 -4.73
CA MET A 26 18.42 15.21 -4.57
C MET A 26 19.13 14.73 -5.83
N THR A 27 18.48 13.87 -6.64
CA THR A 27 19.18 13.14 -7.71
C THR A 27 18.63 13.37 -9.11
N GLY A 28 17.33 13.66 -9.24
CA GLY A 28 16.63 13.68 -10.52
C GLY A 28 16.56 12.32 -11.25
N ASP A 29 17.07 11.22 -10.66
CA ASP A 29 17.18 9.91 -11.32
C ASP A 29 16.08 8.95 -10.84
N THR A 30 15.25 8.51 -11.78
CA THR A 30 14.13 7.59 -11.55
C THR A 30 14.58 6.17 -11.19
N LEU A 31 15.77 5.72 -11.59
CA LEU A 31 16.32 4.45 -11.15
C LEU A 31 16.80 4.52 -9.71
N VAL A 32 17.39 5.65 -9.30
CA VAL A 32 17.79 5.86 -7.90
C VAL A 32 16.55 5.81 -7.02
N LEU A 33 15.48 6.50 -7.40
CA LEU A 33 14.18 6.42 -6.74
C LEU A 33 13.65 4.99 -6.67
N GLY A 34 13.60 4.28 -7.80
CA GLY A 34 13.18 2.88 -7.86
C GLY A 34 14.00 1.96 -6.95
N THR A 35 15.31 2.19 -6.86
CA THR A 35 16.22 1.44 -5.99
C THR A 35 15.94 1.69 -4.52
N VAL A 36 15.73 2.95 -4.11
CA VAL A 36 15.36 3.30 -2.73
C VAL A 36 14.04 2.64 -2.33
N LEU A 37 13.02 2.71 -3.20
CA LEU A 37 11.71 2.09 -2.93
C LEU A 37 11.78 0.56 -2.88
N ALA A 38 12.64 -0.05 -3.69
CA ALA A 38 12.92 -1.48 -3.61
C ALA A 38 13.61 -1.84 -2.29
N LEU A 39 14.60 -1.08 -1.84
CA LEU A 39 15.34 -1.33 -0.59
C LEU A 39 14.45 -1.21 0.67
N ILE A 40 13.49 -0.28 0.69
CA ILE A 40 12.56 -0.16 1.82
C ILE A 40 11.48 -1.25 1.79
N SER A 41 11.09 -1.75 0.62
CA SER A 41 9.88 -2.56 0.49
C SER A 41 10.13 -4.06 0.26
N VAL A 42 11.17 -4.44 -0.50
CA VAL A 42 11.49 -5.86 -0.75
C VAL A 42 11.90 -6.58 0.53
N PRO A 43 12.86 -6.07 1.34
CA PRO A 43 13.21 -6.68 2.62
C PRO A 43 12.01 -6.71 3.56
N ARG A 44 11.22 -5.62 3.58
CA ARG A 44 9.98 -5.58 4.37
C ARG A 44 9.04 -6.73 4.01
N ALA A 45 8.81 -7.00 2.72
CA ALA A 45 7.94 -8.09 2.27
C ALA A 45 8.51 -9.47 2.64
N LEU A 46 9.80 -9.70 2.43
CA LEU A 46 10.47 -10.97 2.76
C LEU A 46 10.44 -11.25 4.27
N PHE A 47 10.80 -10.26 5.08
CA PHE A 47 10.85 -10.41 6.53
C PHE A 47 9.47 -10.37 7.19
N MET A 48 8.44 -9.82 6.55
CA MET A 48 7.06 -9.91 7.06
C MET A 48 6.57 -11.37 7.09
N LEU A 49 6.97 -12.19 6.11
CA LEU A 49 6.64 -13.63 6.07
C LEU A 49 7.28 -14.40 7.24
N VAL A 50 8.52 -14.02 7.60
CA VAL A 50 9.27 -14.62 8.72
C VAL A 50 8.86 -14.02 10.07
N GLY A 51 8.45 -12.75 10.06
CA GLY A 51 8.19 -11.93 11.23
C GLY A 51 7.06 -12.47 12.11
N GLY A 52 6.05 -13.12 11.52
CA GLY A 52 4.99 -13.79 12.29
C GLY A 52 5.56 -14.85 13.24
N ALA A 53 6.39 -15.75 12.72
CA ALA A 53 7.01 -16.81 13.53
C ALA A 53 7.99 -16.27 14.58
N LEU A 54 8.64 -15.13 14.32
CA LEU A 54 9.53 -14.50 15.30
C LEU A 54 8.76 -13.81 16.43
N VAL A 55 7.64 -13.16 16.08
CA VAL A 55 6.71 -12.51 17.01
C VAL A 55 6.01 -13.53 17.91
N ASP A 56 5.78 -14.75 17.44
CA ASP A 56 5.22 -15.82 18.27
C ASP A 56 6.21 -16.35 19.33
N ARG A 57 7.52 -16.23 19.08
CA ARG A 57 8.57 -16.68 20.01
C ARG A 57 8.99 -15.63 21.04
N HIS A 58 8.79 -14.35 20.72
CA HIS A 58 9.09 -13.21 21.59
C HIS A 58 7.78 -12.57 22.08
N SER A 59 7.82 -11.67 23.06
CA SER A 59 6.57 -10.96 23.38
C SER A 59 6.23 -9.97 22.25
N PRO A 60 5.00 -9.98 21.70
CA PRO A 60 4.64 -9.06 20.62
C PRO A 60 4.75 -7.58 21.04
N LYS A 61 4.64 -7.30 22.34
CA LYS A 61 4.87 -5.94 22.90
C LYS A 61 6.33 -5.52 22.75
N GLN A 62 7.29 -6.38 23.10
CA GLN A 62 8.71 -6.04 23.02
C GLN A 62 9.14 -5.83 21.56
N VAL A 63 8.71 -6.69 20.65
CA VAL A 63 9.02 -6.53 19.22
C VAL A 63 8.43 -5.23 18.70
N LEU A 64 7.16 -4.93 18.99
CA LEU A 64 6.52 -3.69 18.56
C LEU A 64 7.15 -2.43 19.18
N MET A 65 7.62 -2.49 20.43
CA MET A 65 8.35 -1.38 21.06
C MET A 65 9.70 -1.16 20.38
N LEU A 66 10.44 -2.24 20.11
CA LEU A 66 11.74 -2.17 19.43
C LEU A 66 11.61 -1.54 18.05
N THR A 67 10.63 -1.96 17.24
CA THR A 67 10.44 -1.36 15.91
C THR A 67 10.11 0.13 15.99
N LYS A 68 9.34 0.55 16.99
CA LYS A 68 9.04 1.98 17.19
C LYS A 68 10.28 2.78 17.56
N TYR A 69 11.10 2.30 18.49
CA TYR A 69 12.35 2.97 18.86
C TYR A 69 13.33 3.04 17.68
N VAL A 70 13.50 1.94 16.96
CA VAL A 70 14.38 1.89 15.78
C VAL A 70 13.89 2.89 14.72
N ASN A 71 12.59 2.93 14.39
CA ASN A 71 12.08 3.90 13.42
C ASN A 71 12.18 5.35 13.91
N THR A 72 11.96 5.64 15.20
CA THR A 72 12.21 6.97 15.77
C THR A 72 13.66 7.42 15.54
N VAL A 73 14.63 6.53 15.80
CA VAL A 73 16.04 6.86 15.60
C VAL A 73 16.37 7.01 14.13
N LEU A 74 15.96 6.07 13.27
CA LEU A 74 16.27 6.11 11.84
C LEU A 74 15.68 7.34 11.14
N LEU A 75 14.41 7.66 11.42
CA LEU A 75 13.74 8.84 10.86
C LEU A 75 14.26 10.14 11.48
N GLY A 76 14.64 10.13 12.76
CA GLY A 76 15.29 11.27 13.41
C GLY A 76 16.67 11.56 12.84
N VAL A 77 17.47 10.52 12.55
CA VAL A 77 18.75 10.64 11.85
C VAL A 77 18.53 11.16 10.43
N LEU A 78 17.56 10.60 9.69
CA LEU A 78 17.22 11.09 8.35
C LEU A 78 16.83 12.58 8.38
N ALA A 79 15.97 12.99 9.31
CA ALA A 79 15.58 14.39 9.49
C ALA A 79 16.79 15.29 9.83
N ALA A 80 17.66 14.88 10.75
CA ALA A 80 18.84 15.64 11.13
C ALA A 80 19.82 15.81 9.96
N LEU A 81 20.09 14.74 9.21
CA LEU A 81 20.95 14.79 8.02
C LEU A 81 20.38 15.70 6.93
N VAL A 82 19.06 15.71 6.78
CA VAL A 82 18.34 16.58 5.85
C VAL A 82 18.43 18.05 6.30
N PHE A 83 18.29 18.35 7.60
CA PHE A 83 18.39 19.72 8.11
C PHE A 83 19.82 20.30 8.09
N TRP A 84 20.83 19.45 8.24
CA TRP A 84 22.23 19.85 8.23
C TRP A 84 22.90 19.74 6.85
N ASP A 85 22.14 19.39 5.82
CA ASP A 85 22.63 19.21 4.46
C ASP A 85 23.79 18.19 4.37
N GLY A 86 23.81 17.24 5.29
CA GLY A 86 24.83 16.18 5.39
C GLY A 86 24.38 14.86 4.76
N LEU A 87 23.20 14.83 4.15
CA LEU A 87 22.62 13.63 3.58
C LEU A 87 23.28 13.28 2.25
N SER A 88 23.88 12.09 2.19
CA SER A 88 24.44 11.53 0.95
C SER A 88 23.64 10.32 0.48
N LEU A 89 23.73 10.01 -0.82
CA LEU A 89 22.90 8.98 -1.44
C LEU A 89 23.07 7.58 -0.80
N TRP A 90 24.31 7.19 -0.44
CA TRP A 90 24.53 5.90 0.22
C TRP A 90 23.86 5.82 1.59
N MET A 91 23.77 6.93 2.33
CA MET A 91 23.04 7.00 3.60
C MET A 91 21.55 6.78 3.38
N VAL A 92 20.99 7.33 2.30
CA VAL A 92 19.59 7.11 1.92
C VAL A 92 19.33 5.62 1.67
N TYR A 93 20.21 4.93 0.93
CA TYR A 93 20.08 3.48 0.72
C TYR A 93 20.12 2.70 2.03
N LEU A 94 21.06 3.02 2.92
CA LEU A 94 21.20 2.34 4.21
C LEU A 94 19.98 2.58 5.12
N LEU A 95 19.52 3.83 5.20
CA LEU A 95 18.35 4.21 6.00
C LEU A 95 17.07 3.58 5.45
N ALA A 96 16.86 3.59 4.13
CA ALA A 96 15.72 2.94 3.50
C ALA A 96 15.67 1.44 3.80
N LEU A 97 16.81 0.75 3.67
CA LEU A 97 16.94 -0.66 4.02
C LEU A 97 16.61 -0.92 5.50
N ALA A 98 17.18 -0.12 6.41
CA ALA A 98 16.97 -0.26 7.84
C ALA A 98 15.51 0.01 8.26
N ILE A 99 14.88 1.04 7.70
CA ILE A 99 13.46 1.38 7.92
C ILE A 99 12.58 0.23 7.42
N GLY A 100 12.87 -0.30 6.23
CA GLY A 100 12.16 -1.44 5.65
C GLY A 100 12.20 -2.68 6.54
N LEU A 101 13.39 -3.05 7.02
CA LEU A 101 13.60 -4.17 7.93
C LEU A 101 12.87 -3.97 9.27
N SER A 102 12.99 -2.78 9.88
CA SER A 102 12.30 -2.48 11.13
C SER A 102 10.77 -2.57 10.98
N THR A 103 10.24 -1.99 9.90
CA THR A 103 8.79 -1.92 9.66
C THR A 103 8.19 -3.30 9.31
N ALA A 104 8.99 -4.26 8.86
CA ALA A 104 8.56 -5.63 8.57
C ALA A 104 7.86 -6.30 9.77
N PHE A 105 8.32 -6.01 10.99
CA PHE A 105 7.81 -6.63 12.21
C PHE A 105 6.67 -5.83 12.87
N SER A 106 6.45 -4.57 12.47
CA SER A 106 5.44 -3.70 13.10
C SER A 106 4.00 -4.18 12.87
N ILE A 107 3.68 -4.63 11.66
CA ILE A 107 2.33 -5.13 11.32
C ILE A 107 1.99 -6.41 12.10
N PRO A 108 2.77 -7.52 11.99
CA PRO A 108 2.44 -8.75 12.69
C PRO A 108 2.41 -8.57 14.22
N SER A 109 3.33 -7.77 14.77
CA SER A 109 3.34 -7.47 16.22
C SER A 109 2.12 -6.67 16.64
N GLY A 110 1.70 -5.68 15.85
CA GLY A 110 0.50 -4.88 16.11
C GLY A 110 -0.78 -5.70 16.10
N THR A 111 -0.92 -6.61 15.12
CA THR A 111 -2.08 -7.52 15.03
C THR A 111 -2.12 -8.53 16.17
N ALA A 112 -0.96 -9.05 16.59
CA ALA A 112 -0.85 -9.96 17.74
C ALA A 112 -1.08 -9.25 19.08
N MET A 113 -0.78 -7.95 19.16
CA MET A 113 -1.00 -7.15 20.37
C MET A 113 -2.46 -6.85 20.64
N LEU A 114 -3.29 -6.60 19.62
CA LEU A 114 -4.67 -6.15 19.83
C LEU A 114 -5.49 -7.13 20.70
N PRO A 115 -5.47 -8.46 20.46
CA PRO A 115 -6.15 -9.44 21.32
C PRO A 115 -5.68 -9.50 22.76
N SER A 116 -4.43 -9.09 23.02
CA SER A 116 -3.87 -9.10 24.38
C SER A 116 -4.24 -7.86 25.19
N VAL A 117 -4.87 -6.84 24.60
CA VAL A 117 -5.10 -5.55 25.27
C VAL A 117 -6.58 -5.14 25.34
N VAL A 118 -7.46 -5.84 24.64
CA VAL A 118 -8.92 -5.63 24.71
C VAL A 118 -9.62 -6.93 25.08
N ALA A 119 -10.72 -6.82 25.81
CA ALA A 119 -11.55 -7.97 26.13
C ALA A 119 -12.11 -8.61 24.85
N PRO A 120 -12.34 -9.94 24.81
CA PRO A 120 -12.87 -10.63 23.64
C PRO A 120 -14.16 -10.00 23.07
N ALA A 121 -15.06 -9.53 23.95
CA ALA A 121 -16.31 -8.87 23.58
C ALA A 121 -16.10 -7.51 22.86
N GLN A 122 -14.94 -6.88 23.02
CA GLN A 122 -14.60 -5.59 22.42
C GLN A 122 -13.69 -5.73 21.19
N LEU A 123 -13.22 -6.94 20.86
CA LEU A 123 -12.29 -7.16 19.76
C LEU A 123 -12.83 -6.68 18.41
N GLN A 124 -14.11 -6.93 18.14
CA GLN A 124 -14.73 -6.50 16.89
C GLN A 124 -14.75 -4.97 16.80
N ALA A 125 -15.20 -4.28 17.87
CA ALA A 125 -15.21 -2.83 17.91
C ALA A 125 -13.80 -2.23 17.75
N ALA A 126 -12.81 -2.81 18.42
CA ALA A 126 -11.42 -2.38 18.33
C ALA A 126 -10.84 -2.56 16.91
N ASN A 127 -11.16 -3.67 16.24
CA ASN A 127 -10.78 -3.91 14.85
C ASN A 127 -11.45 -2.93 13.89
N SER A 128 -12.76 -2.70 14.05
CA SER A 128 -13.51 -1.74 13.23
C SER A 128 -12.92 -0.34 13.33
N VAL A 129 -12.59 0.11 14.55
CA VAL A 129 -11.92 1.40 14.78
C VAL A 129 -10.55 1.44 14.11
N MET A 130 -9.72 0.40 14.27
CA MET A 130 -8.39 0.34 13.65
C MET A 130 -8.44 0.39 12.12
N LEU A 131 -9.37 -0.33 11.51
CA LEU A 131 -9.57 -0.32 10.06
C LEU A 131 -10.08 1.04 9.57
N GLY A 132 -11.05 1.64 10.26
CA GLY A 132 -11.55 2.98 9.93
C GLY A 132 -10.43 4.04 10.00
N LEU A 133 -9.62 4.00 11.06
CA LEU A 133 -8.48 4.90 11.24
C LEU A 133 -7.39 4.69 10.18
N ARG A 134 -7.17 3.45 9.73
CA ARG A 134 -6.26 3.14 8.61
C ARG A 134 -6.68 3.84 7.34
N GLN A 135 -7.96 3.69 6.97
CA GLN A 135 -8.48 4.28 5.75
C GLN A 135 -8.49 5.81 5.81
N ALA A 136 -8.85 6.37 6.98
CA ALA A 136 -8.76 7.80 7.21
C ALA A 136 -7.32 8.31 7.06
N SER A 137 -6.32 7.57 7.56
CA SER A 137 -4.90 7.93 7.43
C SER A 137 -4.42 7.84 5.98
N MET A 138 -4.84 6.82 5.22
CA MET A 138 -4.49 6.70 3.79
C MET A 138 -5.10 7.80 2.93
N PHE A 139 -6.26 8.35 3.33
CA PHE A 139 -6.89 9.48 2.66
C PHE A 139 -6.25 10.82 3.07
N LEU A 140 -6.21 11.12 4.37
CA LEU A 140 -5.77 12.43 4.88
C LEU A 140 -4.25 12.57 4.93
N GLY A 141 -3.53 11.48 5.16
CA GLY A 141 -2.09 11.51 5.37
C GLY A 141 -1.31 12.05 4.18
N PRO A 142 -1.49 11.53 2.95
CA PRO A 142 -0.83 12.07 1.75
C PRO A 142 -1.10 13.56 1.52
N LEU A 143 -2.33 14.03 1.78
CA LEU A 143 -2.71 15.44 1.67
C LEU A 143 -1.93 16.30 2.67
N LEU A 144 -1.94 15.90 3.94
CA LEU A 144 -1.23 16.60 5.01
C LEU A 144 0.28 16.58 4.77
N ALA A 145 0.82 15.46 4.29
CA ALA A 145 2.23 15.32 3.99
C ALA A 145 2.67 16.19 2.80
N GLY A 146 1.94 16.16 1.69
CA GLY A 146 2.23 17.01 0.54
C GLY A 146 2.11 18.50 0.87
N LEU A 147 1.07 18.89 1.62
CA LEU A 147 0.90 20.26 2.09
C LEU A 147 2.06 20.69 3.02
N LEU A 148 2.42 19.84 3.97
CA LEU A 148 3.52 20.13 4.89
C LEU A 148 4.86 20.29 4.15
N ILE A 149 5.16 19.41 3.21
CA ILE A 149 6.38 19.51 2.42
C ILE A 149 6.37 20.81 1.60
N ALA A 150 5.24 21.19 1.00
CA ALA A 150 5.13 22.43 0.24
C ALA A 150 5.19 23.70 1.09
N LEU A 151 4.66 23.68 2.32
CA LEU A 151 4.70 24.83 3.23
C LEU A 151 6.10 25.06 3.83
N PHE A 152 6.85 23.99 4.05
CA PHE A 152 8.16 24.05 4.74
C PHE A 152 9.36 23.80 3.82
N GLY A 153 9.14 23.48 2.53
CA GLY A 153 10.17 23.20 1.54
C GLY A 153 9.83 23.85 0.19
N ASP A 154 10.11 25.15 0.12
CA ASP A 154 10.18 26.06 -1.02
C ASP A 154 9.11 26.00 -2.14
N GLY A 155 8.59 27.18 -2.50
CA GLY A 155 7.64 27.38 -3.59
C GLY A 155 8.15 26.96 -4.99
N PRO A 156 7.36 27.21 -6.05
CA PRO A 156 7.43 26.51 -7.36
C PRO A 156 8.75 26.57 -8.16
N GLN A 157 9.81 27.24 -7.67
CA GLN A 157 11.06 27.44 -8.41
C GLN A 157 12.27 27.12 -7.52
N GLY A 158 12.89 25.97 -7.80
CA GLY A 158 14.05 25.43 -7.11
C GLY A 158 15.29 26.33 -7.16
N SER A 159 15.48 27.13 -6.13
CA SER A 159 16.75 27.80 -5.84
C SER A 159 17.20 27.50 -4.41
N GLY A 160 17.84 26.34 -4.23
CA GLY A 160 18.88 26.18 -3.22
C GLY A 160 18.54 25.66 -1.81
N ALA A 161 17.29 25.38 -1.44
CA ALA A 161 16.96 24.84 -0.09
C ALA A 161 15.89 23.73 -0.07
N ALA A 162 15.89 22.84 -1.07
CA ALA A 162 14.92 21.78 -1.32
C ALA A 162 14.80 20.64 -0.27
N SER A 163 15.11 20.87 1.00
CA SER A 163 15.26 19.79 2.00
C SER A 163 14.55 20.06 3.34
N ARG A 164 14.15 21.30 3.67
CA ARG A 164 13.51 21.56 4.98
C ARG A 164 12.14 20.92 5.13
N GLY A 165 11.29 20.95 4.10
CA GLY A 165 9.94 20.38 4.15
C GLY A 165 9.92 18.87 4.34
N THR A 166 10.80 18.15 3.63
CA THR A 166 10.98 16.71 3.81
C THR A 166 11.63 16.39 5.16
N GLY A 167 12.55 17.22 5.64
CA GLY A 167 13.12 17.13 6.98
C GLY A 167 12.06 17.24 8.09
N VAL A 168 11.14 18.20 7.99
CA VAL A 168 10.00 18.35 8.92
C VAL A 168 9.09 17.14 8.84
N ALA A 169 8.81 16.62 7.64
CA ALA A 169 7.99 15.42 7.46
C ALA A 169 8.61 14.20 8.17
N PHE A 170 9.91 13.96 8.01
CA PHE A 170 10.62 12.88 8.72
C PHE A 170 10.69 13.11 10.24
N ALA A 171 10.88 14.36 10.68
CA ALA A 171 10.90 14.69 12.11
C ALA A 171 9.54 14.45 12.77
N LEU A 172 8.45 14.82 12.08
CA LEU A 172 7.09 14.54 12.56
C LEU A 172 6.80 13.06 12.58
N ASP A 173 7.26 12.29 11.59
CA ASP A 173 7.12 10.85 11.63
C ASP A 173 7.94 10.21 12.76
N ALA A 174 9.19 10.65 12.97
CA ALA A 174 10.01 10.21 14.10
C ALA A 174 9.32 10.47 15.45
N LEU A 175 8.72 11.66 15.61
CA LEU A 175 7.93 12.03 16.78
C LEU A 175 6.66 11.17 16.90
N SER A 176 6.04 10.84 15.77
CA SER A 176 4.86 9.97 15.70
C SER A 176 5.19 8.59 16.29
N PHE A 177 6.32 8.01 15.88
CA PHE A 177 6.83 6.73 16.38
C PHE A 177 7.19 6.81 17.87
N ALA A 178 7.80 7.92 18.30
CA ALA A 178 8.20 8.12 19.69
C ALA A 178 6.97 8.20 20.62
N LEU A 179 5.97 8.98 20.21
CA LEU A 179 4.70 9.11 20.93
C LEU A 179 3.94 7.78 20.92
N SER A 180 3.97 7.06 19.80
CA SER A 180 3.39 5.71 19.71
C SER A 180 4.08 4.74 20.67
N ALA A 181 5.41 4.77 20.77
CA ALA A 181 6.18 3.96 21.71
C ALA A 181 5.82 4.30 23.16
N TRP A 182 5.73 5.60 23.48
CA TRP A 182 5.32 6.07 24.81
C TRP A 182 3.91 5.60 25.18
N THR A 183 2.93 5.73 24.28
CA THR A 183 1.57 5.25 24.55
C THR A 183 1.50 3.73 24.67
N LEU A 184 2.36 2.98 23.96
CA LEU A 184 2.43 1.52 24.01
C LEU A 184 3.12 1.03 25.28
N ALA A 185 4.14 1.75 25.78
CA ALA A 185 4.82 1.44 27.03
C ALA A 185 3.83 1.36 28.20
N LYS A 186 2.84 2.28 28.22
CA LYS A 186 1.77 2.38 29.22
C LYS A 186 0.71 1.27 29.15
N VAL A 187 0.71 0.45 28.09
CA VAL A 187 -0.29 -0.60 27.92
C VAL A 187 0.13 -1.83 28.71
N VAL A 188 -0.72 -2.31 29.61
CA VAL A 188 -0.52 -3.57 30.33
C VAL A 188 -1.26 -4.69 29.59
N PRO A 189 -0.55 -5.70 29.04
CA PRO A 189 -1.21 -6.82 28.40
C PRO A 189 -2.02 -7.64 29.43
N LEU A 190 -3.20 -8.10 29.03
CA LEU A 190 -3.92 -9.17 29.70
C LEU A 190 -3.09 -10.47 29.52
N ALA A 191 -3.01 -11.30 30.57
CA ALA A 191 -2.16 -12.49 30.60
C ALA A 191 -2.26 -13.34 29.32
N THR A 192 -1.10 -13.77 28.80
CA THR A 192 -0.94 -14.42 27.51
C THR A 192 -1.62 -15.79 27.47
N ARG A 193 -2.56 -15.99 26.53
CA ARG A 193 -2.89 -17.34 26.04
C ARG A 193 -1.73 -17.80 25.15
N SER A 194 -1.16 -18.96 25.46
CA SER A 194 -0.17 -19.62 24.60
C SER A 194 -0.73 -19.76 23.20
N ALA A 195 0.00 -19.25 22.20
CA ALA A 195 -0.34 -19.47 20.81
C ALA A 195 -0.24 -20.99 20.50
N PRO A 196 -1.17 -21.57 19.71
CA PRO A 196 -1.03 -22.93 19.22
C PRO A 196 0.31 -23.10 18.48
N ALA A 197 0.89 -24.30 18.55
CA ALA A 197 2.16 -24.61 17.88
C ALA A 197 2.11 -24.20 16.40
N ALA A 198 3.07 -23.38 15.97
CA ALA A 198 3.20 -22.93 14.60
C ALA A 198 3.40 -24.14 13.68
N GLN A 199 2.38 -24.48 12.90
CA GLN A 199 2.56 -25.29 11.72
C GLN A 199 3.57 -24.57 10.81
N ALA A 200 4.51 -25.29 10.17
CA ALA A 200 5.56 -24.65 9.39
C ALA A 200 4.94 -23.68 8.37
N VAL A 201 5.22 -22.37 8.53
CA VAL A 201 4.62 -21.30 7.71
C VAL A 201 4.79 -21.61 6.22
N LEU A 202 5.96 -22.15 5.85
CA LEU A 202 6.27 -22.61 4.50
C LEU A 202 5.37 -23.76 4.01
N SER A 203 5.05 -24.75 4.85
CA SER A 203 4.15 -25.84 4.45
C SER A 203 2.72 -25.34 4.28
N ALA A 204 2.26 -24.42 5.13
CA ALA A 204 0.96 -23.79 5.01
C ALA A 204 0.84 -22.90 3.76
N VAL A 205 1.91 -22.19 3.38
CA VAL A 205 2.00 -21.41 2.14
C VAL A 205 1.98 -22.34 0.91
N ALA A 206 2.76 -23.42 0.93
CA ALA A 206 2.81 -24.39 -0.17
C ALA A 206 1.46 -25.08 -0.38
N GLU A 207 0.77 -25.44 0.70
CA GLU A 207 -0.57 -26.04 0.66
C GLU A 207 -1.61 -25.05 0.12
N GLY A 208 -1.53 -23.77 0.53
CA GLY A 208 -2.32 -22.68 -0.04
C GLY A 208 -2.11 -22.55 -1.55
N LEU A 209 -0.86 -22.35 -1.99
CA LEU A 209 -0.50 -22.23 -3.40
C LEU A 209 -0.97 -23.43 -4.21
N ARG A 210 -0.80 -24.65 -3.69
CA ARG A 210 -1.26 -25.86 -4.35
C ARG A 210 -2.78 -25.85 -4.53
N PHE A 211 -3.54 -25.49 -3.50
CA PHE A 211 -5.00 -25.37 -3.59
C PHE A 211 -5.43 -24.38 -4.69
N PHE A 212 -4.88 -23.16 -4.69
CA PHE A 212 -5.21 -22.15 -5.71
C PHE A 212 -4.81 -22.57 -7.12
N TRP A 213 -3.70 -23.32 -7.26
CA TRP A 213 -3.24 -23.75 -8.57
C TRP A 213 -4.13 -24.83 -9.21
N HIS A 214 -4.83 -25.62 -8.39
CA HIS A 214 -5.76 -26.67 -8.84
C HIS A 214 -7.16 -26.14 -9.16
N ASP A 215 -7.55 -24.99 -8.59
CA ASP A 215 -8.79 -24.31 -8.95
C ASP A 215 -8.56 -23.35 -10.13
N THR A 216 -9.13 -23.68 -11.29
CA THR A 216 -8.95 -22.91 -12.52
C THR A 216 -9.45 -21.46 -12.39
N ALA A 217 -10.57 -21.23 -11.70
CA ALA A 217 -11.16 -19.90 -11.57
C ALA A 217 -10.32 -19.03 -10.64
N LEU A 218 -9.91 -19.56 -9.48
CA LEU A 218 -9.05 -18.85 -8.55
C LEU A 218 -7.67 -18.59 -9.17
N ARG A 219 -7.07 -19.58 -9.84
CA ARG A 219 -5.78 -19.39 -10.53
C ARG A 219 -5.83 -18.24 -11.53
N SER A 220 -6.87 -18.19 -12.37
CA SER A 220 -7.04 -17.10 -13.33
C SER A 220 -7.20 -15.74 -12.66
N CYS A 221 -7.97 -15.64 -11.56
CA CYS A 221 -8.14 -14.39 -10.82
C CYS A 221 -6.84 -13.89 -10.20
N PHE A 222 -6.08 -14.77 -9.54
CA PHE A 222 -4.83 -14.40 -8.88
C PHE A 222 -3.75 -13.99 -9.89
N LEU A 223 -3.64 -14.69 -11.03
CA LEU A 223 -2.73 -14.28 -12.11
C LEU A 223 -3.13 -12.93 -12.69
N TYR A 224 -4.43 -12.70 -12.88
CA TYR A 224 -4.97 -11.44 -13.38
C TYR A 224 -4.67 -10.27 -12.41
N TRP A 225 -4.96 -10.42 -11.12
CA TRP A 225 -4.63 -9.39 -10.12
C TRP A 225 -3.14 -9.17 -9.96
N GLY A 226 -2.32 -10.23 -10.08
CA GLY A 226 -0.87 -10.12 -10.11
C GLY A 226 -0.38 -9.25 -11.26
N ALA A 227 -0.94 -9.45 -12.46
CA ALA A 227 -0.62 -8.63 -13.63
C ALA A 227 -1.06 -7.17 -13.46
N ILE A 228 -2.28 -6.92 -12.96
CA ILE A 228 -2.73 -5.55 -12.65
C ILE A 228 -1.80 -4.87 -11.65
N ALA A 229 -1.47 -5.58 -10.56
CA ALA A 229 -0.61 -5.05 -9.51
C ALA A 229 0.75 -4.61 -10.08
N LEU A 230 1.33 -5.42 -10.98
CA LEU A 230 2.58 -5.11 -11.67
C LEU A 230 2.47 -3.96 -12.67
N LEU A 231 1.32 -3.77 -13.31
CA LEU A 231 1.12 -2.70 -14.31
C LEU A 231 0.83 -1.33 -13.69
N ILE A 232 0.15 -1.28 -12.53
CA ILE A 232 -0.39 -0.03 -11.98
C ILE A 232 0.41 0.49 -10.78
N HIS A 233 0.84 -0.37 -9.85
CA HIS A 233 1.44 0.12 -8.59
C HIS A 233 2.76 0.86 -8.82
N GLY A 234 3.61 0.36 -9.71
CA GLY A 234 4.92 0.94 -10.03
C GLY A 234 4.82 2.33 -10.63
N PRO A 235 4.03 2.55 -11.70
CA PRO A 235 3.80 3.88 -12.22
C PRO A 235 3.18 4.84 -11.19
N VAL A 236 2.28 4.38 -10.32
CA VAL A 236 1.75 5.23 -9.23
C VAL A 236 2.84 5.58 -8.20
N GLN A 237 3.77 4.67 -7.89
CA GLN A 237 4.85 4.91 -6.91
C GLN A 237 6.04 5.71 -7.46
N ILE A 238 6.31 5.62 -8.77
CA ILE A 238 7.48 6.25 -9.41
C ILE A 238 7.07 7.34 -10.40
N ALA A 239 6.24 7.01 -11.38
CA ALA A 239 5.91 7.95 -12.45
C ALA A 239 5.05 9.12 -11.93
N LEU A 240 4.16 8.88 -10.96
CA LEU A 240 3.32 9.93 -10.38
C LEU A 240 4.09 11.02 -9.60
N PRO A 241 5.03 10.71 -8.69
CA PRO A 241 5.84 11.75 -8.06
C PRO A 241 6.76 12.45 -9.07
N VAL A 242 7.28 11.73 -10.08
CA VAL A 242 8.08 12.35 -11.16
C VAL A 242 7.24 13.31 -12.00
N LEU A 243 6.00 12.93 -12.34
CA LEU A 243 5.03 13.78 -13.02
C LEU A 243 4.72 15.04 -12.20
N ALA A 244 4.49 14.86 -10.91
CA ALA A 244 4.23 15.98 -10.00
C ALA A 244 5.42 16.95 -9.90
N ALA A 245 6.65 16.43 -9.89
CA ALA A 245 7.85 17.26 -9.80
C ALA A 245 8.23 17.97 -11.11
N THR A 246 7.91 17.36 -12.26
CA THR A 246 8.41 17.84 -13.56
C THR A 246 7.37 18.58 -14.39
N GLN A 247 6.07 18.30 -14.20
CA GLN A 247 5.00 18.84 -15.04
C GLN A 247 3.96 19.67 -14.28
N LEU A 248 3.95 19.64 -12.93
CA LEU A 248 2.93 20.32 -12.13
C LEU A 248 3.55 21.39 -11.23
N ASP A 249 2.95 22.59 -11.23
CA ASP A 249 3.45 23.75 -10.48
C ASP A 249 3.47 23.54 -8.96
N LEU A 250 2.62 22.65 -8.44
CA LEU A 250 2.48 22.41 -7.00
C LEU A 250 3.41 21.31 -6.45
N GLY A 251 4.23 20.66 -7.29
CA GLY A 251 5.26 19.71 -6.83
C GLY A 251 4.76 18.65 -5.83
N ALA A 252 5.36 18.63 -4.63
CA ALA A 252 4.98 17.70 -3.55
C ALA A 252 3.51 17.80 -3.14
N ALA A 253 2.94 19.02 -3.16
CA ALA A 253 1.53 19.20 -2.88
C ALA A 253 0.65 18.62 -3.99
N ALA A 254 1.06 18.70 -5.27
CA ALA A 254 0.35 18.01 -6.34
C ALA A 254 0.35 16.49 -6.14
N PHE A 255 1.49 15.91 -5.78
CA PHE A 255 1.59 14.48 -5.49
C PHE A 255 0.68 14.07 -4.32
N GLY A 256 0.71 14.83 -3.22
CA GLY A 256 -0.18 14.63 -2.07
C GLY A 256 -1.66 14.78 -2.41
N ILE A 257 -2.04 15.76 -3.23
CA ILE A 257 -3.41 15.98 -3.71
C ILE A 257 -3.89 14.80 -4.56
N MET A 258 -3.06 14.30 -5.47
CA MET A 258 -3.42 13.15 -6.34
C MET A 258 -3.63 11.86 -5.53
N LEU A 259 -2.73 11.55 -4.59
CA LEU A 259 -2.89 10.39 -3.70
C LEU A 259 -4.06 10.57 -2.72
N GLY A 260 -4.27 11.78 -2.22
CA GLY A 260 -5.42 12.14 -1.39
C GLY A 260 -6.74 11.94 -2.13
N ALA A 261 -6.83 12.43 -3.36
CA ALA A 261 -7.99 12.24 -4.23
C ALA A 261 -8.24 10.75 -4.49
N HIS A 262 -7.19 9.97 -4.75
CA HIS A 262 -7.29 8.52 -4.86
C HIS A 262 -7.89 7.88 -3.61
N GLY A 263 -7.35 8.19 -2.42
CA GLY A 263 -7.88 7.68 -1.14
C GLY A 263 -9.32 8.11 -0.87
N ALA A 264 -9.68 9.35 -1.20
CA ALA A 264 -11.06 9.86 -1.08
C ALA A 264 -12.02 9.08 -1.99
N GLY A 265 -11.62 8.91 -3.26
CA GLY A 265 -12.35 8.10 -4.22
C GLY A 265 -12.56 6.70 -3.68
N THR A 266 -11.50 6.03 -3.21
CA THR A 266 -11.58 4.67 -2.65
C THR A 266 -12.59 4.57 -1.51
N LEU A 267 -12.59 5.52 -0.57
CA LEU A 267 -13.59 5.57 0.50
C LEU A 267 -15.02 5.67 -0.03
N VAL A 268 -15.26 6.59 -0.97
CA VAL A 268 -16.58 6.75 -1.61
C VAL A 268 -16.98 5.47 -2.33
N GLY A 269 -16.08 4.85 -3.09
CA GLY A 269 -16.31 3.58 -3.77
C GLY A 269 -16.67 2.44 -2.82
N MET A 270 -15.98 2.32 -1.69
CA MET A 270 -16.28 1.31 -0.65
C MET A 270 -17.69 1.51 -0.07
N VAL A 271 -18.06 2.75 0.23
CA VAL A 271 -19.40 3.08 0.74
C VAL A 271 -20.47 2.76 -0.30
N LEU A 272 -20.25 3.15 -1.56
CA LEU A 272 -21.17 2.84 -2.67
C LEU A 272 -21.36 1.33 -2.86
N SER A 273 -20.28 0.53 -2.73
CA SER A 273 -20.36 -0.93 -2.79
C SER A 273 -21.24 -1.52 -1.67
N GLY A 274 -21.20 -0.92 -0.48
CA GLY A 274 -22.06 -1.32 0.65
C GLY A 274 -23.53 -0.91 0.48
N ILE A 275 -23.80 0.28 -0.06
CA ILE A 275 -25.16 0.80 -0.28
C ILE A 275 -25.83 0.12 -1.48
N GLN A 276 -25.07 -0.15 -2.54
CA GLN A 276 -25.58 -0.73 -3.78
C GLN A 276 -24.85 -2.05 -4.12
N PRO A 277 -24.99 -3.11 -3.29
CA PRO A 277 -24.26 -4.38 -3.47
C PRO A 277 -24.65 -5.15 -4.74
N HIS A 278 -25.76 -4.77 -5.37
CA HIS A 278 -26.29 -5.36 -6.58
C HIS A 278 -26.00 -4.54 -7.85
N LEU A 279 -25.33 -3.39 -7.74
CA LEU A 279 -24.96 -2.58 -8.90
C LEU A 279 -23.89 -3.30 -9.72
N ARG A 280 -24.34 -4.11 -10.68
CA ARG A 280 -23.51 -5.03 -11.48
C ARG A 280 -23.98 -5.02 -12.91
N VAL A 281 -23.03 -5.16 -13.83
CA VAL A 281 -23.31 -5.39 -15.24
C VAL A 281 -23.19 -6.90 -15.47
N GLY A 282 -24.33 -7.60 -15.39
CA GLY A 282 -24.40 -9.05 -15.56
C GLY A 282 -23.77 -9.80 -14.38
N SER A 283 -22.49 -10.17 -14.50
CA SER A 283 -21.75 -10.89 -13.46
C SER A 283 -20.78 -9.98 -12.70
N LEU A 284 -20.51 -10.28 -11.43
CA LEU A 284 -19.15 -10.64 -11.04
C LEU A 284 -17.97 -10.04 -11.81
N GLY A 285 -17.33 -10.96 -12.51
CA GLY A 285 -16.12 -10.67 -13.25
C GLY A 285 -16.37 -9.84 -14.51
N LEU A 286 -17.57 -9.80 -15.09
CA LEU A 286 -17.84 -8.84 -16.18
C LEU A 286 -17.77 -7.39 -15.66
N THR A 287 -18.37 -7.14 -14.50
CA THR A 287 -18.30 -5.81 -13.84
C THR A 287 -16.85 -5.46 -13.50
N LEU A 288 -16.11 -6.41 -12.91
CA LEU A 288 -14.68 -6.24 -12.61
C LEU A 288 -13.86 -5.89 -13.86
N LEU A 289 -14.00 -6.66 -14.94
CA LEU A 289 -13.27 -6.45 -16.18
C LEU A 289 -13.62 -5.10 -16.84
N LEU A 290 -14.89 -4.70 -16.83
CA LEU A 290 -15.31 -3.40 -17.35
C LEU A 290 -14.73 -2.26 -16.53
N VAL A 291 -14.76 -2.36 -15.19
CA VAL A 291 -14.19 -1.36 -14.30
C VAL A 291 -12.68 -1.26 -14.50
N ASP A 292 -11.96 -2.37 -14.56
CA ASP A 292 -10.52 -2.39 -14.80
C ASP A 292 -10.17 -1.84 -16.20
N GLY A 293 -11.03 -2.06 -17.20
CA GLY A 293 -10.91 -1.45 -18.52
C GLY A 293 -11.06 0.06 -18.48
N ILE A 294 -12.05 0.58 -17.74
CA ILE A 294 -12.23 2.01 -17.52
C ILE A 294 -11.02 2.60 -16.76
N ILE A 295 -10.53 1.91 -15.72
CA ILE A 295 -9.31 2.33 -15.00
C ILE A 295 -8.13 2.42 -15.98
N GLY A 296 -7.95 1.44 -16.86
CA GLY A 296 -6.91 1.47 -17.90
C GLY A 296 -7.03 2.68 -18.84
N LEU A 297 -8.25 3.01 -19.27
CA LEU A 297 -8.51 4.20 -20.11
C LEU A 297 -8.25 5.51 -19.36
N LEU A 298 -8.63 5.59 -18.08
CA LEU A 298 -8.37 6.75 -17.22
C LEU A 298 -6.88 6.91 -16.89
N PHE A 299 -6.11 5.83 -16.94
CA PHE A 299 -4.68 5.85 -16.68
C PHE A 299 -3.87 6.42 -17.86
N MET A 300 -4.31 6.20 -19.10
CA MET A 300 -3.61 6.67 -20.30
C MET A 300 -3.32 8.19 -20.34
N PRO A 301 -4.27 9.09 -20.05
CA PRO A 301 -4.03 10.53 -20.12
C PRO A 301 -3.19 11.08 -18.95
N MET A 302 -2.82 10.27 -17.95
CA MET A 302 -2.05 10.74 -16.79
C MET A 302 -0.76 11.46 -17.18
N GLY A 303 -0.02 10.96 -18.16
CA GLY A 303 1.24 11.59 -18.56
C GLY A 303 1.09 12.83 -19.44
N GLN A 304 -0.14 13.30 -19.66
CA GLN A 304 -0.47 14.49 -20.46
C GLN A 304 -1.19 15.56 -19.63
N ILE A 305 -1.28 15.39 -18.31
CA ILE A 305 -1.91 16.40 -17.46
C ILE A 305 -1.07 17.66 -17.43
N SER A 306 -1.73 18.81 -17.54
CA SER A 306 -1.12 20.14 -17.43
C SER A 306 -1.48 20.84 -16.12
N ALA A 307 -2.47 20.32 -15.37
CA ALA A 307 -2.91 20.90 -14.12
C ALA A 307 -3.22 19.84 -13.07
N THR A 308 -2.93 20.16 -11.80
CA THR A 308 -3.11 19.26 -10.65
C THR A 308 -4.55 18.75 -10.51
N TRP A 309 -5.55 19.57 -10.85
CA TRP A 309 -6.96 19.16 -10.77
C TRP A 309 -7.30 18.02 -11.74
N GLN A 310 -6.63 17.93 -12.89
CA GLN A 310 -6.83 16.84 -13.86
C GLN A 310 -6.31 15.53 -13.28
N GLY A 311 -5.10 15.55 -12.70
CA GLY A 311 -4.52 14.41 -12.00
C GLY A 311 -5.39 13.98 -10.81
N ALA A 312 -5.90 14.94 -10.02
CA ALA A 312 -6.80 14.67 -8.90
C ALA A 312 -8.13 14.04 -9.35
N ALA A 313 -8.75 14.56 -10.41
CA ALA A 313 -10.01 14.04 -10.94
C ALA A 313 -9.86 12.60 -11.47
N LEU A 314 -8.79 12.34 -12.23
CA LEU A 314 -8.49 11.01 -12.75
C LEU A 314 -8.14 10.02 -11.62
N MET A 315 -7.22 10.38 -10.71
CA MET A 315 -6.85 9.52 -9.58
C MET A 315 -8.01 9.27 -8.61
N GLY A 316 -8.85 10.27 -8.38
CA GLY A 316 -10.06 10.13 -7.57
C GLY A 316 -11.10 9.21 -8.22
N THR A 317 -11.28 9.30 -9.54
CA THR A 317 -12.17 8.40 -10.28
C THR A 317 -11.63 6.96 -10.27
N ILE A 318 -10.32 6.77 -10.50
CA ILE A 318 -9.64 5.47 -10.37
C ILE A 318 -9.81 4.92 -8.95
N GLY A 319 -9.65 5.77 -7.94
CA GLY A 319 -9.86 5.42 -6.53
C GLY A 319 -11.27 4.94 -6.27
N LEU A 320 -12.29 5.66 -6.77
CA LEU A 320 -13.71 5.31 -6.62
C LEU A 320 -14.04 3.96 -7.23
N LEU A 321 -13.62 3.75 -8.48
CA LEU A 321 -13.81 2.49 -9.18
C LEU A 321 -13.09 1.33 -8.47
N GLY A 322 -11.83 1.55 -8.07
CA GLY A 322 -11.03 0.57 -7.35
C GLY A 322 -11.62 0.21 -5.98
N GLY A 323 -12.07 1.19 -5.21
CA GLY A 323 -12.69 0.98 -3.90
C GLY A 323 -14.01 0.22 -3.98
N PHE A 324 -14.83 0.52 -4.99
CA PHE A 324 -16.07 -0.21 -5.25
C PHE A 324 -15.79 -1.69 -5.54
N MET A 325 -14.83 -1.95 -6.42
CA MET A 325 -14.46 -3.33 -6.78
C MET A 325 -13.71 -4.07 -5.69
N GLN A 326 -12.91 -3.37 -4.90
CA GLN A 326 -12.14 -3.96 -3.79
C GLN A 326 -13.07 -4.69 -2.81
N VAL A 327 -14.17 -4.06 -2.40
CA VAL A 327 -15.15 -4.68 -1.48
C VAL A 327 -15.81 -5.90 -2.11
N ALA A 328 -16.21 -5.80 -3.38
CA ALA A 328 -16.87 -6.90 -4.08
C ALA A 328 -15.95 -8.11 -4.28
N VAL A 329 -14.70 -7.87 -4.70
CA VAL A 329 -13.67 -8.91 -4.86
C VAL A 329 -13.32 -9.57 -3.53
N PHE A 330 -13.12 -8.77 -2.49
CA PHE A 330 -12.78 -9.29 -1.16
C PHE A 330 -13.90 -10.18 -0.62
N THR A 331 -15.15 -9.74 -0.76
CA THR A 331 -16.34 -10.51 -0.35
C THR A 331 -16.51 -11.78 -1.18
N TRP A 332 -16.28 -11.71 -2.48
CA TRP A 332 -16.33 -12.88 -3.36
C TRP A 332 -15.28 -13.92 -2.98
N LEU A 333 -14.03 -13.50 -2.73
CA LEU A 333 -12.95 -14.40 -2.33
C LEU A 333 -13.28 -15.09 -1.00
N GLN A 334 -13.83 -14.35 -0.03
CA GLN A 334 -14.28 -14.89 1.26
C GLN A 334 -15.37 -15.96 1.11
N ARG A 335 -16.27 -15.81 0.13
CA ARG A 335 -17.34 -16.79 -0.15
C ARG A 335 -16.84 -18.00 -0.93
N GLN A 336 -15.85 -17.82 -1.79
CA GLN A 336 -15.35 -18.88 -2.66
C GLN A 336 -14.36 -19.82 -1.98
N VAL A 337 -13.65 -19.37 -0.97
CA VAL A 337 -12.65 -20.19 -0.27
C VAL A 337 -13.27 -20.88 0.96
N PRO A 338 -12.98 -22.17 1.23
CA PRO A 338 -13.42 -22.83 2.45
C PRO A 338 -12.88 -22.14 3.72
N PRO A 339 -13.60 -22.16 4.86
CA PRO A 339 -13.15 -21.49 6.09
C PRO A 339 -11.74 -21.89 6.55
N SER A 340 -11.35 -23.16 6.35
CA SER A 340 -10.01 -23.68 6.68
C SER A 340 -8.89 -23.09 5.83
N MET A 341 -9.20 -22.58 4.62
CA MET A 341 -8.24 -22.05 3.65
C MET A 341 -8.27 -20.53 3.55
N LEU A 342 -9.23 -19.87 4.21
CA LEU A 342 -9.48 -18.44 4.07
C LEU A 342 -8.24 -17.61 4.42
N GLY A 343 -7.59 -17.90 5.56
CA GLY A 343 -6.38 -17.19 5.97
C GLY A 343 -5.27 -17.25 4.91
N ARG A 344 -5.08 -18.41 4.29
CA ARG A 344 -4.08 -18.64 3.23
C ARG A 344 -4.43 -17.86 1.95
N ALA A 345 -5.71 -17.81 1.57
CA ALA A 345 -6.20 -17.00 0.46
C ALA A 345 -5.91 -15.53 0.65
N MET A 346 -6.22 -15.02 1.84
CA MET A 346 -6.04 -13.61 2.17
C MET A 346 -4.56 -13.24 2.20
N SER A 347 -3.67 -14.14 2.67
CA SER A 347 -2.22 -13.92 2.62
C SER A 347 -1.69 -13.78 1.19
N LEU A 348 -2.11 -14.66 0.26
CA LEU A 348 -1.71 -14.56 -1.14
C LEU A 348 -2.28 -13.30 -1.80
N PHE A 349 -3.52 -12.94 -1.48
CA PHE A 349 -4.15 -11.73 -1.95
C PHE A 349 -3.35 -10.49 -1.50
N MET A 350 -2.98 -10.42 -0.22
CA MET A 350 -2.12 -9.35 0.31
C MET A 350 -0.73 -9.34 -0.33
N PHE A 351 -0.14 -10.52 -0.61
CA PHE A 351 1.15 -10.61 -1.30
C PHE A 351 1.10 -10.01 -2.71
N ILE A 352 0.01 -10.21 -3.46
CA ILE A 352 -0.16 -9.59 -4.78
C ILE A 352 -0.09 -8.07 -4.69
N PHE A 353 -0.88 -7.46 -3.81
CA PHE A 353 -1.01 -5.99 -3.77
C PHE A 353 0.10 -5.28 -3.00
N MET A 354 0.70 -5.92 -1.99
CA MET A 354 1.78 -5.32 -1.20
C MET A 354 3.17 -5.87 -1.52
N GLY A 355 3.27 -7.14 -1.91
CA GLY A 355 4.53 -7.82 -2.19
C GLY A 355 5.04 -7.61 -3.60
N LEU A 356 4.17 -7.46 -4.61
CA LEU A 356 4.57 -7.17 -5.99
C LEU A 356 4.77 -5.68 -6.26
N ALA A 357 4.18 -4.79 -5.45
CA ALA A 357 4.33 -3.34 -5.62
C ALA A 357 5.80 -2.87 -5.72
N PRO A 358 6.76 -3.37 -4.91
CA PRO A 358 8.16 -2.98 -5.01
C PRO A 358 8.83 -3.43 -6.31
N MET A 359 8.47 -4.63 -6.78
CA MET A 359 8.96 -5.15 -8.06
C MET A 359 8.42 -4.30 -9.21
N SER A 360 7.14 -3.94 -9.15
CA SER A 360 6.52 -3.01 -10.10
C SER A 360 7.22 -1.65 -10.10
N ALA A 361 7.52 -1.08 -8.93
CA ALA A 361 8.23 0.18 -8.80
C ALA A 361 9.66 0.11 -9.37
N ALA A 362 10.40 -0.97 -9.10
CA ALA A 362 11.74 -1.16 -9.66
C ALA A 362 11.71 -1.23 -11.19
N VAL A 363 10.77 -1.99 -11.76
CA VAL A 363 10.58 -2.08 -13.22
C VAL A 363 10.16 -0.74 -13.82
N ALA A 364 9.24 -0.02 -13.18
CA ALA A 364 8.80 1.30 -13.63
C ALA A 364 9.94 2.33 -13.62
N GLY A 365 10.76 2.36 -12.55
CA GLY A 365 11.94 3.22 -12.47
C GLY A 365 12.98 2.93 -13.55
N TRP A 366 13.22 1.64 -13.86
CA TRP A 366 14.09 1.25 -14.96
C TRP A 366 13.52 1.66 -16.34
N LEU A 367 12.25 1.38 -16.59
CA LEU A 367 11.59 1.70 -17.87
C LEU A 367 11.59 3.20 -18.17
N LEU A 368 11.39 4.06 -17.16
CA LEU A 368 11.41 5.53 -17.32
C LEU A 368 12.76 6.10 -17.80
N ARG A 369 13.83 5.31 -17.87
CA ARG A 369 15.08 5.71 -18.55
C ARG A 369 14.96 5.67 -20.07
N SER A 370 14.06 4.83 -20.59
CA SER A 370 13.87 4.59 -22.03
C SER A 370 12.55 5.11 -22.57
N VAL A 371 11.56 5.35 -21.71
CA VAL A 371 10.22 5.82 -22.09
C VAL A 371 9.86 7.09 -21.36
N THR A 372 9.07 7.95 -22.01
CA THR A 372 8.53 9.16 -21.37
C THR A 372 7.42 8.83 -20.37
N LEU A 373 7.07 9.77 -19.48
CA LEU A 373 5.93 9.63 -18.57
C LEU A 373 4.64 9.34 -19.33
N GLY A 374 4.39 10.06 -20.44
CA GLY A 374 3.26 9.81 -21.33
C GLY A 374 3.22 8.38 -21.87
N GLN A 375 4.36 7.88 -22.35
CA GLN A 375 4.47 6.51 -22.86
C GLN A 375 4.29 5.45 -21.76
N MET A 376 4.80 5.71 -20.54
CA MET A 376 4.60 4.81 -19.40
C MET A 376 3.12 4.69 -19.04
N PHE A 377 2.45 5.82 -18.80
CA PHE A 377 1.04 5.82 -18.40
C PHE A 377 0.13 5.28 -19.51
N ALA A 378 0.34 5.71 -20.76
CA ALA A 378 -0.40 5.20 -21.92
C ALA A 378 -0.13 3.71 -22.16
N GLY A 379 1.12 3.26 -22.03
CA GLY A 379 1.51 1.86 -22.18
C GLY A 379 0.90 0.97 -21.11
N CYS A 380 1.01 1.33 -19.84
CA CYS A 380 0.38 0.59 -18.74
C CYS A 380 -1.15 0.57 -18.86
N GLY A 381 -1.78 1.69 -19.22
CA GLY A 381 -3.22 1.76 -19.47
C GLY A 381 -3.64 0.87 -20.65
N ALA A 382 -2.90 0.89 -21.76
CA ALA A 382 -3.16 0.06 -22.94
C ALA A 382 -2.95 -1.42 -22.68
N LEU A 383 -1.91 -1.78 -21.92
CA LEU A 383 -1.66 -3.16 -21.49
C LEU A 383 -2.77 -3.65 -20.56
N LEU A 384 -3.27 -2.80 -19.66
CA LEU A 384 -4.41 -3.14 -18.80
C LEU A 384 -5.68 -3.37 -19.63
N VAL A 385 -5.99 -2.49 -20.58
CA VAL A 385 -7.13 -2.68 -21.51
C VAL A 385 -6.94 -3.96 -22.34
N GLY A 386 -5.73 -4.22 -22.85
CA GLY A 386 -5.42 -5.44 -23.58
C GLY A 386 -5.60 -6.70 -22.72
N LEU A 387 -5.16 -6.66 -21.46
CA LEU A 387 -5.36 -7.73 -20.49
C LEU A 387 -6.85 -7.96 -20.20
N VAL A 388 -7.64 -6.89 -20.09
CA VAL A 388 -9.10 -6.95 -19.95
C VAL A 388 -9.75 -7.61 -21.16
N LEU A 389 -9.39 -7.20 -22.38
CA LEU A 389 -9.90 -7.79 -23.62
C LEU A 389 -9.53 -9.28 -23.75
N LEU A 390 -8.30 -9.63 -23.37
CA LEU A 390 -7.85 -11.02 -23.33
C LEU A 390 -8.66 -11.81 -22.29
N ALA A 391 -8.87 -11.27 -21.10
CA ALA A 391 -9.64 -11.93 -20.05
C ALA A 391 -11.12 -12.08 -20.43
N LEU A 392 -11.71 -11.13 -21.17
CA LEU A 392 -13.08 -11.21 -21.69
C LEU A 392 -13.26 -12.33 -22.72
N THR A 393 -12.21 -12.70 -23.43
CA THR A 393 -12.25 -13.71 -24.52
C THR A 393 -11.78 -15.09 -24.08
N THR A 394 -10.81 -15.18 -23.16
CA THR A 394 -10.14 -16.44 -22.82
C THR A 394 -10.42 -16.95 -21.41
N SER A 395 -10.85 -16.08 -20.49
CA SER A 395 -10.87 -16.43 -19.06
C SER A 395 -12.26 -16.75 -18.53
N GLN A 396 -12.32 -17.72 -17.62
CA GLN A 396 -13.52 -18.01 -16.82
C GLN A 396 -13.91 -16.86 -15.89
N ILE A 397 -13.08 -15.80 -15.78
CA ILE A 397 -13.32 -14.62 -14.94
C ILE A 397 -14.64 -13.95 -15.34
N ARG A 398 -14.98 -13.88 -16.63
CA ARG A 398 -16.26 -13.30 -17.08
C ARG A 398 -17.49 -13.99 -16.49
N GLN A 399 -17.40 -15.28 -16.18
CA GLN A 399 -18.54 -16.08 -15.70
C GLN A 399 -18.63 -16.15 -14.17
N LEU A 400 -17.77 -15.44 -13.44
CA LEU A 400 -17.77 -15.46 -11.98
C LEU A 400 -19.13 -15.02 -11.42
N SER A 401 -19.84 -15.93 -10.76
CA SER A 401 -21.09 -15.64 -10.04
C SER A 401 -20.82 -15.31 -8.56
N ASP A 402 -21.76 -14.60 -7.93
CA ASP A 402 -21.71 -14.30 -6.49
C ASP A 402 -22.06 -15.48 -5.59
N THR A 403 -22.71 -16.48 -6.18
CA THR A 403 -23.22 -17.66 -5.51
C THR A 403 -22.33 -18.84 -5.88
N ARG A 404 -21.83 -19.56 -4.87
CA ARG A 404 -21.42 -20.95 -5.08
C ARG A 404 -22.64 -21.71 -5.62
N PRO A 405 -22.50 -22.56 -6.64
CA PRO A 405 -23.55 -23.51 -6.98
C PRO A 405 -23.90 -24.31 -5.73
N VAL A 406 -25.16 -24.26 -5.30
CA VAL A 406 -25.66 -25.15 -4.26
C VAL A 406 -25.61 -26.57 -4.85
N GLY A 407 -24.60 -27.36 -4.47
CA GLY A 407 -24.52 -28.78 -4.83
C GLY A 407 -23.21 -29.32 -5.42
N ASP A 408 -22.07 -28.61 -5.38
CA ASP A 408 -20.78 -29.25 -5.75
C ASP A 408 -20.29 -30.16 -4.61
N PRO A 409 -20.18 -31.49 -4.79
CA PRO A 409 -19.86 -32.46 -3.73
C PRO A 409 -18.39 -32.44 -3.26
N ARG A 410 -17.59 -31.43 -3.61
CA ARG A 410 -16.19 -31.28 -3.15
C ARG A 410 -16.06 -30.60 -1.77
N GLY A 411 -17.14 -30.60 -0.99
CA GLY A 411 -17.17 -30.11 0.40
C GLY A 411 -16.60 -31.10 1.39
#